data_AF-A0A7V6L8C3-F1
#
_entry.id   AF-A0A7V6L8C3-F1
#
_cell.length_a   1.000
_cell.length_b   1.000
_cell.length_c   1.000
_cell.angle_alpha   90.00
_cell.angle_beta   90.00
_cell.angle_gamma   90.00
#
_symmetry.space_group_name_H-M   'P 1'
#
loop_
_entity.id
_entity.type
_entity.pdbx_description
1 polymer ?
#
loop_
_entity_poly.entity_id
_entity_poly.type
_entity_poly.pdbx_seq_one_letter_code
_entity_poly.pdbx_strand_id
1 'polypeptide(L)'
;KVADTLRVAGRHISVDAPFVEGEDNSLLDVLINSDSPNADRSLINESLSREIERALATLTERESDIIRYFFGIGCQEMTLEEIGERFGLTRERVRQIKEKAIRRLRHTSRSKLLKSYLG
;
A
#
# COMPACT_ATOMS: atom_id res chain seq x y z
N LYS A 1 -22.00 -48.01 19.37
CA LYS A 1 -20.85 -48.94 19.49
C LYS A 1 -19.93 -48.70 18.29
N VAL A 2 -18.62 -48.55 18.57
CA VAL A 2 -17.41 -48.60 17.71
C VAL A 2 -16.94 -47.44 16.81
N ALA A 3 -17.68 -46.35 16.55
CA ALA A 3 -17.12 -45.24 15.73
C ALA A 3 -16.40 -44.13 16.53
N ASP A 4 -16.79 -43.87 17.78
CA ASP A 4 -16.25 -42.74 18.57
C ASP A 4 -15.04 -43.10 19.45
N THR A 5 -14.55 -44.33 19.40
CA THR A 5 -13.45 -44.80 20.26
C THR A 5 -12.08 -44.87 19.56
N LEU A 6 -11.98 -44.45 18.29
CA LEU A 6 -10.73 -44.53 17.51
C LEU A 6 -10.11 -43.15 17.22
N ARG A 7 -10.25 -42.19 18.14
CA ARG A 7 -9.54 -40.91 18.09
C ARG A 7 -8.73 -40.60 19.35
N VAL A 8 -8.39 -41.65 20.12
CA VAL A 8 -7.60 -41.56 21.37
C VAL A 8 -6.26 -42.30 21.27
N ALA A 9 -5.93 -42.91 20.12
CA ALA A 9 -4.67 -43.63 19.91
C ALA A 9 -3.80 -42.94 18.85
N GLY A 10 -3.46 -41.67 19.09
CA GLY A 10 -2.45 -40.95 18.32
C GLY A 10 -1.33 -40.53 19.25
N ARG A 11 -0.27 -41.35 19.29
CA ARG A 11 1.02 -41.07 19.95
C ARG A 11 1.34 -39.58 19.85
N HIS A 12 1.58 -38.90 20.98
CA HIS A 12 2.13 -37.54 20.98
C HIS A 12 3.41 -37.55 20.14
N ILE A 13 3.36 -36.98 18.94
CA ILE A 13 4.56 -36.77 18.13
C ILE A 13 5.18 -35.49 18.67
N SER A 14 6.36 -35.61 19.27
CA SER A 14 7.10 -34.49 19.83
C SER A 14 7.50 -33.54 18.71
N VAL A 15 7.24 -32.24 18.88
CA VAL A 15 7.46 -31.15 17.90
C VAL A 15 8.95 -30.75 17.82
N ASP A 16 9.83 -31.45 18.54
CA ASP A 16 11.22 -31.07 18.76
C ASP A 16 12.23 -32.04 18.12
N ALA A 17 11.79 -32.90 17.20
CA ALA A 17 12.69 -33.80 16.49
C ALA A 17 13.17 -33.16 15.17
N PRO A 18 14.48 -32.96 14.97
CA PRO A 18 15.03 -32.51 13.70
C PRO A 18 14.79 -33.57 12.61
N PHE A 19 14.58 -33.14 11.37
CA PHE A 19 14.24 -34.05 10.26
C PHE A 19 15.42 -34.89 9.76
N VAL A 20 16.66 -34.46 10.00
CA VAL A 20 17.92 -35.12 9.59
C VAL A 20 19.00 -34.81 10.62
N GLU A 21 19.81 -35.80 11.03
CA GLU A 21 20.98 -35.56 11.89
C GLU A 21 22.04 -34.73 11.13
N GLY A 22 22.19 -33.45 11.52
CA GLY A 22 23.24 -32.56 11.02
C GLY A 22 22.79 -31.21 10.47
N GLU A 23 21.49 -30.90 10.40
CA GLU A 23 20.96 -29.59 10.02
C GLU A 23 20.10 -28.99 11.15
N ASP A 24 20.35 -27.72 11.50
CA ASP A 24 19.67 -26.98 12.59
C ASP A 24 18.21 -26.58 12.25
N ASN A 25 17.65 -27.07 11.13
CA ASN A 25 16.36 -26.61 10.65
C ASN A 25 15.23 -27.50 11.18
N SER A 26 14.62 -27.06 12.28
CA SER A 26 13.39 -27.62 12.85
C SER A 26 12.15 -27.17 12.06
N LEU A 27 11.02 -27.87 12.21
CA LEU A 27 9.70 -27.51 11.63
C LEU A 27 9.25 -26.08 12.01
N LEU A 28 9.84 -25.51 13.07
CA LEU A 28 9.71 -24.10 13.46
C LEU A 28 10.26 -23.12 12.42
N ASP A 29 11.23 -23.53 11.60
CA ASP A 29 11.87 -22.69 10.56
C ASP A 29 11.09 -22.69 9.23
N VAL A 30 10.19 -23.67 9.04
CA VAL A 30 9.27 -23.76 7.90
C VAL A 30 7.91 -23.12 8.21
N LEU A 31 7.59 -22.92 9.49
CA LEU A 31 6.47 -22.09 9.91
C LEU A 31 6.87 -20.62 9.73
N ILE A 32 6.82 -20.17 8.48
CA ILE A 32 6.85 -18.74 8.13
C ILE A 32 5.80 -18.06 9.01
N ASN A 33 6.28 -17.25 9.96
CA ASN A 33 5.46 -16.49 10.89
C ASN A 33 4.38 -15.73 10.13
N SER A 34 3.15 -16.24 10.19
CA SER A 34 1.94 -15.58 9.69
C SER A 34 1.53 -14.36 10.53
N ASP A 35 2.28 -14.07 11.60
CA ASP A 35 2.12 -12.91 12.49
C ASP A 35 3.03 -11.71 12.13
N SER A 36 3.72 -11.73 10.99
CA SER A 36 4.42 -10.54 10.45
C SER A 36 3.68 -9.74 9.34
N PRO A 37 2.33 -9.59 9.30
CA PRO A 37 1.68 -8.80 8.25
C PRO A 37 1.77 -7.27 8.44
N ASN A 38 2.43 -6.78 9.50
CA ASN A 38 2.36 -5.36 9.88
C ASN A 38 3.60 -4.51 9.52
N ALA A 39 4.79 -5.11 9.41
CA ALA A 39 6.00 -4.38 9.06
C ALA A 39 6.06 -4.06 7.55
N ASP A 40 5.83 -5.07 6.70
CA ASP A 40 5.92 -4.91 5.25
C ASP A 40 4.86 -3.96 4.69
N ARG A 41 3.62 -4.04 5.19
CA ARG A 41 2.54 -3.13 4.76
C ARG A 41 2.82 -1.68 5.13
N SER A 42 3.36 -1.44 6.32
CA SER A 42 3.72 -0.10 6.77
C SER A 42 4.87 0.47 5.93
N LEU A 43 5.90 -0.33 5.65
CA LEU A 43 7.03 0.04 4.81
C LEU A 43 6.60 0.34 3.36
N ILE A 44 5.72 -0.47 2.79
CA ILE A 44 5.17 -0.24 1.44
C ILE A 44 4.36 1.06 1.38
N ASN A 45 3.51 1.33 2.38
CA ASN A 45 2.73 2.57 2.45
C ASN A 45 3.61 3.81 2.60
N GLU A 46 4.67 3.73 3.41
CA GLU A 46 5.63 4.82 3.55
C GLU A 46 6.38 5.06 2.23
N SER A 47 6.82 4.00 1.57
CA SER A 47 7.46 4.09 0.25
C SER A 47 6.52 4.69 -0.80
N LEU A 48 5.25 4.27 -0.82
CA LEU A 48 4.23 4.81 -1.71
C LEU A 48 3.99 6.30 -1.46
N SER A 49 3.89 6.70 -0.20
CA SER A 49 3.68 8.10 0.19
C SER A 49 4.84 8.97 -0.30
N ARG A 50 6.08 8.53 -0.11
CA ARG A 50 7.28 9.24 -0.62
C ARG A 50 7.28 9.36 -2.15
N GLU A 51 6.86 8.31 -2.86
CA GLU A 51 6.77 8.36 -4.32
C GLU A 51 5.65 9.27 -4.83
N ILE A 52 4.51 9.33 -4.13
CA ILE A 52 3.44 10.29 -4.40
C ILE A 52 3.99 11.71 -4.21
N GLU A 53 4.69 12.00 -3.11
CA GLU A 53 5.30 13.31 -2.87
C GLU A 53 6.30 13.69 -3.97
N ARG A 54 7.17 12.77 -4.37
CA ARG A 54 8.12 12.98 -5.48
C ARG A 54 7.42 13.26 -6.80
N ALA A 55 6.29 12.60 -7.06
CA ALA A 55 5.50 12.83 -8.27
C ALA A 55 4.81 14.20 -8.22
N LEU A 56 4.22 14.59 -7.09
CA LEU A 56 3.60 15.89 -6.88
C LEU A 56 4.61 17.04 -6.99
N ALA A 57 5.85 16.85 -6.51
CA ALA A 57 6.93 17.82 -6.63
C ALA A 57 7.34 18.15 -8.09
N THR A 58 6.89 17.36 -9.07
CA THR A 58 7.11 17.66 -10.51
C THR A 58 6.09 18.63 -11.08
N LEU A 59 4.98 18.83 -10.39
CA LEU A 59 3.93 19.77 -10.76
C LEU A 59 4.28 21.16 -10.25
N THR A 60 3.61 22.16 -10.80
CA THR A 60 3.66 23.51 -10.20
C THR A 60 2.97 23.47 -8.83
N GLU A 61 3.37 24.34 -7.90
CA GLU A 61 2.80 24.42 -6.55
C GLU A 61 1.26 24.43 -6.58
N ARG A 62 0.68 25.26 -7.45
CA ARG A 62 -0.78 25.34 -7.64
C ARG A 62 -1.40 24.06 -8.19
N GLU A 63 -0.74 23.36 -9.12
CA GLU A 63 -1.20 22.06 -9.64
C GLU A 63 -1.12 20.97 -8.57
N SER A 64 -0.04 20.95 -7.79
CA SER A 64 0.18 20.04 -6.67
C SER A 64 -0.91 20.23 -5.61
N ASP A 65 -1.16 21.46 -5.17
CA ASP A 65 -2.15 21.74 -4.12
C ASP A 65 -3.57 21.37 -4.55
N ILE A 66 -3.95 21.70 -5.79
CA ILE A 66 -5.26 21.29 -6.33
C ILE A 66 -5.40 19.76 -6.33
N ILE A 67 -4.35 19.01 -6.70
CA ILE A 67 -4.37 17.55 -6.65
C ILE A 67 -4.41 17.05 -5.20
N ARG A 68 -3.64 17.64 -4.28
CA ARG A 68 -3.65 17.25 -2.86
C ARG A 68 -5.02 17.42 -2.24
N TYR A 69 -5.66 18.57 -2.43
CA TYR A 69 -7.02 18.82 -1.94
C TYR A 69 -8.06 17.92 -2.62
N PHE A 70 -7.94 17.67 -3.92
CA PHE A 70 -8.92 16.85 -4.62
C PHE A 70 -8.88 15.37 -4.19
N PHE A 71 -7.69 14.83 -3.88
CA PHE A 71 -7.51 13.43 -3.48
C PHE A 71 -7.29 13.22 -1.97
N GLY A 72 -7.29 14.30 -1.17
CA GLY A 72 -7.04 14.23 0.28
C GLY A 72 -5.62 13.78 0.65
N ILE A 73 -4.60 14.14 -0.15
CA ILE A 73 -3.22 13.71 0.10
C ILE A 73 -2.60 14.60 1.19
N GLY A 74 -2.54 14.08 2.43
CA GLY A 74 -2.03 14.82 3.58
C GLY A 74 -2.95 15.95 4.07
N CYS A 75 -4.17 16.03 3.55
CA CYS A 75 -5.19 17.01 3.90
C CYS A 75 -6.59 16.43 3.69
N GLN A 76 -7.63 17.14 4.12
CA GLN A 76 -9.01 16.72 3.87
C GLN A 76 -9.35 16.86 2.38
N GLU A 77 -10.06 15.86 1.84
CA GLU A 77 -10.57 15.92 0.47
C GLU A 77 -11.59 17.07 0.31
N MET A 78 -11.52 17.75 -0.83
CA MET A 78 -12.40 18.88 -1.17
C MET A 78 -12.97 18.70 -2.58
N THR A 79 -14.18 19.19 -2.77
CA THR A 79 -14.86 19.22 -4.08
C THR A 79 -14.23 20.26 -5.01
N LEU A 80 -14.49 20.14 -6.32
CA LEU A 80 -14.01 21.13 -7.31
C LEU A 80 -14.56 22.54 -7.05
N GLU A 81 -15.73 22.64 -6.42
CA GLU A 81 -16.37 23.91 -6.07
C GLU A 81 -15.65 24.56 -4.89
N GLU A 82 -15.42 23.82 -3.80
CA GLU A 82 -14.68 24.31 -2.63
C GLU A 82 -13.22 24.67 -2.97
N ILE A 83 -12.56 23.87 -3.81
CA ILE A 83 -11.22 24.20 -4.33
C ILE A 83 -11.30 25.46 -5.21
N GLY A 84 -12.35 25.60 -6.00
CA GLY A 84 -12.60 26.80 -6.81
C GLY A 84 -12.69 28.05 -5.95
N GLU A 85 -13.51 28.02 -4.90
CA GLU A 85 -13.67 29.12 -3.96
C GLU A 85 -12.35 29.47 -3.27
N ARG A 86 -11.61 28.47 -2.78
CA ARG A 86 -10.32 28.67 -2.10
C ARG A 86 -9.27 29.33 -3.00
N PHE A 87 -9.23 28.98 -4.29
CA PHE A 87 -8.24 29.48 -5.24
C PHE A 87 -8.71 30.66 -6.09
N GLY A 88 -9.94 31.17 -5.88
CA GLY A 88 -10.56 32.21 -6.69
C GLY A 88 -10.74 31.79 -8.15
N LEU A 89 -11.06 30.52 -8.39
CA LEU A 89 -11.20 29.91 -9.72
C LEU A 89 -12.61 29.37 -9.91
N THR A 90 -13.07 29.33 -11.16
CA THR A 90 -14.29 28.62 -11.49
C THR A 90 -14.07 27.11 -11.36
N ARG A 91 -15.14 26.37 -11.06
CA ARG A 91 -15.15 24.89 -11.04
C ARG A 91 -14.51 24.29 -12.30
N GLU A 92 -14.87 24.81 -13.47
CA GLU A 92 -14.33 24.32 -14.74
C GLU A 92 -12.83 24.60 -14.88
N ARG A 93 -12.36 25.74 -14.36
CA ARG A 93 -10.91 26.04 -14.37
C ARG A 93 -10.13 25.07 -13.47
N VAL A 94 -10.67 24.72 -12.29
CA VAL A 94 -10.08 23.69 -11.42
C VAL A 94 -10.05 22.34 -12.13
N ARG A 95 -11.14 21.95 -12.81
CA ARG A 95 -11.19 20.71 -13.61
C ARG A 95 -10.09 20.66 -14.67
N GLN A 96 -9.90 21.74 -15.42
CA GLN A 96 -8.85 21.84 -16.45
C GLN A 96 -7.44 21.70 -15.86
N ILE A 97 -7.17 22.36 -14.73
CA ILE A 97 -5.87 22.28 -14.06
C ILE A 97 -5.62 20.85 -13.58
N LYS A 98 -6.63 20.21 -12.97
CA LYS A 98 -6.56 18.81 -12.55
C LYS A 98 -6.20 17.88 -13.71
N GLU A 99 -6.90 17.98 -14.85
CA GLU A 99 -6.63 17.14 -16.01
C GLU A 99 -5.23 17.35 -16.58
N LYS A 100 -4.78 18.61 -16.64
CA LYS A 100 -3.43 18.95 -17.07
C LYS A 100 -2.37 18.34 -16.14
N ALA A 101 -2.58 18.44 -14.84
CA ALA A 101 -1.68 17.88 -13.82
C ALA A 101 -1.65 16.35 -13.90
N ILE A 102 -2.79 15.67 -13.99
CA ILE A 102 -2.87 14.21 -14.19
C ILE A 102 -2.15 13.79 -15.47
N ARG A 103 -2.33 14.53 -16.56
CA ARG A 103 -1.63 14.26 -17.83
C ARG A 103 -0.12 14.36 -17.65
N ARG A 104 0.39 15.38 -16.96
CA ARG A 104 1.82 15.52 -16.62
C ARG A 104 2.33 14.37 -15.76
N LEU A 105 1.58 13.98 -14.73
CA LEU A 105 1.93 12.85 -13.88
C LEU A 105 2.02 11.54 -14.67
N ARG A 106 1.08 11.30 -15.60
CA ARG A 106 1.07 10.09 -16.46
C ARG A 106 2.27 10.00 -17.40
N HIS A 107 2.71 11.12 -17.96
CA HIS A 107 3.81 11.14 -18.95
C HIS A 107 5.20 11.24 -18.32
N THR A 108 5.30 11.57 -17.04
CA THR A 108 6.57 11.56 -16.32
C THR A 108 7.06 10.12 -16.17
N SER A 109 8.36 9.89 -16.36
CA SER A 109 9.00 8.57 -16.19
C SER A 109 8.71 7.92 -14.83
N ARG A 110 8.46 8.74 -13.79
CA ARG A 110 8.01 8.34 -12.44
C ARG A 110 6.63 7.66 -12.41
N SER A 111 5.78 7.82 -13.43
CA SER A 111 4.52 7.07 -13.52
C SER A 111 4.74 5.56 -13.63
N LYS A 112 5.87 5.14 -14.20
CA LYS A 112 6.26 3.72 -14.26
C LYS A 112 6.54 3.15 -12.87
N LEU A 113 7.11 3.96 -11.97
CA LEU A 113 7.39 3.59 -10.60
C LEU A 113 6.12 3.55 -9.76
N LEU A 114 5.20 4.51 -9.94
CA LEU A 114 3.89 4.44 -9.29
C LEU A 114 3.06 3.22 -9.75
N LYS A 115 3.22 2.79 -11.01
CA LYS A 115 2.54 1.60 -11.53
C LYS A 115 3.00 0.29 -10.89
N SER A 116 4.24 0.19 -10.40
CA SER A 116 4.67 -1.03 -9.71
C SER A 116 3.99 -1.24 -8.36
N TYR A 117 3.31 -0.21 -7.83
CA TYR A 117 2.48 -0.31 -6.62
C TYR A 117 1.01 -0.69 -6.93
N LEU A 118 0.62 -0.82 -8.20
CA LEU A 118 -0.76 -1.17 -8.58
C LEU A 118 -1.05 -2.69 -8.64
N GLY A 119 -0.02 -3.54 -8.54
CA GLY A 119 -0.16 -5.00 -8.64
C GLY A 119 -0.15 -5.48 -10.08
#